data_AF-A0A974PBM7-F1
#
_entry.id   AF-A0A974PBM7-F1
#
_cell.length_a   1.000
_cell.length_b   1.000
_cell.length_c   1.000
_cell.angle_alpha   90.00
_cell.angle_beta   90.00
_cell.angle_gamma   90.00
#
_symmetry.space_group_name_H-M   'P 1'
#
loop_
_entity.id
_entity.type
_entity.pdbx_description
1 polymer ?
#
loop_
_entity_poly.entity_id
_entity_poly.type
_entity_poly.pdbx_seq_one_letter_code
_entity_poly.pdbx_strand_id
1 'polypeptide(L)' 'MGLEKTLDDIERKGIELGKEKIAGRMIAEGMDDQLIAKITGFSLKKVEQLRKQIQ' A
#
# COMPACT_ATOMS: atom_id res chain seq x y z
N MET A 1 -12.89 -13.26 23.68
CA MET A 1 -12.86 -13.53 22.22
C MET A 1 -13.09 -12.30 21.33
N GLY A 2 -13.47 -11.11 21.83
CA GLY A 2 -13.68 -9.92 20.97
C GLY A 2 -12.48 -8.98 20.80
N LEU A 3 -11.57 -8.94 21.78
CA LEU A 3 -10.44 -8.00 21.81
C LEU A 3 -9.30 -8.39 20.87
N GLU A 4 -8.94 -9.67 20.80
CA GLU A 4 -7.88 -10.18 19.92
C GLU A 4 -8.17 -9.89 18.44
N LYS A 5 -9.39 -10.18 17.99
CA LYS A 5 -9.81 -9.88 16.60
C LYS A 5 -9.76 -8.38 16.29
N THR A 6 -10.09 -7.53 17.26
CA THR A 6 -10.03 -6.07 17.10
C THR A 6 -8.59 -5.59 16.95
N LEU A 7 -7.67 -6.16 17.73
CA LEU A 7 -6.24 -5.82 17.65
C LEU A 7 -5.63 -6.29 16.33
N ASP A 8 -5.95 -7.50 15.88
CA ASP A 8 -5.50 -8.04 14.59
C ASP A 8 -5.98 -7.16 13.40
N ASP A 9 -7.21 -6.69 13.45
CA ASP A 9 -7.77 -5.81 12.41
C ASP A 9 -7.09 -4.43 12.41
N ILE A 10 -6.70 -3.90 13.57
CA ILE A 10 -5.94 -2.65 13.69
C ILE A 10 -4.53 -2.82 13.11
N GLU A 11 -3.85 -3.92 13.44
CA GLU A 11 -2.50 -4.20 12.94
C GLU A 11 -2.51 -4.35 11.42
N ARG A 12 -3.46 -5.10 10.86
CA ARG A 12 -3.63 -5.25 9.41
C ARG A 12 -3.84 -3.91 8.70
N LYS A 13 -4.71 -3.06 9.24
CA LYS A 13 -4.94 -1.70 8.71
C LYS A 13 -3.68 -0.84 8.77
N GLY A 14 -2.92 -0.92 9.88
CA GLY A 14 -1.67 -0.20 10.03
C GLY A 14 -0.63 -0.58 8.96
N ILE A 15 -0.49 -1.89 8.70
CA ILE A 15 0.41 -2.42 7.67
C ILE A 15 -0.04 -1.95 6.27
N GLU A 16 -1.33 -2.02 5.98
CA GLU A 16 -1.88 -1.59 4.69
C GLU A 16 -1.65 -0.08 4.45
N LEU A 17 -1.96 0.76 5.43
CA LEU A 17 -1.70 2.21 5.37
C LEU A 17 -0.21 2.53 5.19
N GLY A 18 0.67 1.77 5.85
CA GLY A 18 2.12 1.90 5.69
C GLY A 18 2.58 1.61 4.26
N LYS A 19 2.06 0.52 3.68
CA LYS A 19 2.35 0.14 2.29
C LYS A 19 1.83 1.17 1.28
N GLU A 20 0.62 1.71 1.48
CA GLU A 20 0.08 2.77 0.62
C GLU A 20 0.90 4.06 0.68
N LYS A 21 1.36 4.47 1.87
CA LYS A 21 2.25 5.64 2.01
C LYS A 21 3.59 5.45 1.29
N ILE A 22 4.18 4.25 1.38
CA ILE A 22 5.43 3.92 0.67
C ILE A 22 5.19 3.95 -0.84
N ALA A 23 4.13 3.30 -1.33
CA ALA A 23 3.76 3.31 -2.74
C ALA A 23 3.59 4.74 -3.27
N GLY A 24 2.90 5.60 -2.53
CA GLY A 24 2.68 7.00 -2.92
C GLY A 24 3.96 7.82 -3.04
N ARG A 25 4.92 7.63 -2.12
CA ARG A 25 6.24 8.28 -2.22
C ARG A 25 7.03 7.80 -3.45
N MET A 26 7.04 6.50 -3.69
CA MET A 26 7.73 5.92 -4.85
C MET A 26 7.12 6.41 -6.17
N ILE A 27 5.79 6.56 -6.23
CA ILE A 27 5.09 7.13 -7.38
C ILE A 27 5.52 8.59 -7.60
N ALA A 28 5.55 9.39 -6.53
CA ALA A 28 5.97 10.79 -6.60
C ALA A 28 7.44 10.96 -7.02
N GLU A 29 8.29 9.99 -6.66
CA GLU A 29 9.70 9.91 -7.10
C GLU A 29 9.86 9.36 -8.53
N GLY A 30 8.77 8.99 -9.21
CA GLY A 30 8.81 8.53 -10.59
C GLY A 30 9.29 7.08 -10.76
N MET A 31 9.23 6.26 -9.71
CA MET A 31 9.61 4.84 -9.80
C MET A 31 8.65 4.05 -10.71
N ASP A 32 9.14 2.94 -11.26
CA ASP A 32 8.37 2.03 -12.10
C ASP A 32 7.31 1.22 -11.33
N ASP A 33 6.17 0.96 -11.96
CA ASP A 33 5.02 0.29 -11.35
C ASP A 33 5.32 -1.17 -10.98
N GLN A 34 6.17 -1.88 -11.73
CA GLN A 34 6.59 -3.25 -11.40
C GLN A 34 7.46 -3.29 -10.15
N LEU A 35 8.35 -2.30 -9.99
CA LEU A 35 9.20 -2.17 -8.81
C LEU A 35 8.36 -1.86 -7.56
N ILE A 36 7.41 -0.93 -7.68
CA ILE A 36 6.50 -0.57 -6.59
C ILE A 36 5.66 -1.79 -6.18
N ALA A 37 5.10 -2.51 -7.14
CA ALA A 37 4.33 -3.73 -6.88
C ALA A 37 5.16 -4.79 -6.13
N LYS A 38 6.41 -5.02 -6.56
CA LYS A 38 7.32 -5.97 -5.92
C LYS A 38 7.66 -5.58 -4.47
N ILE A 39 7.93 -4.30 -4.20
CA ILE A 39 8.34 -3.81 -2.87
C ILE A 39 7.17 -3.78 -1.90
N THR A 40 6.00 -3.32 -2.35
CA THR A 40 4.82 -3.14 -1.49
C THR A 40 4.00 -4.42 -1.35
N GLY A 41 4.17 -5.36 -2.30
CA GLY A 41 3.34 -6.56 -2.44
C GLY A 41 1.97 -6.28 -3.03
N PHE A 42 1.75 -5.09 -3.59
CA PHE A 42 0.51 -4.76 -4.31
C PHE A 42 0.49 -5.39 -5.70
N SER A 43 -0.72 -5.56 -6.23
CA SER A 43 -0.89 -5.86 -7.65
C SER A 43 -0.55 -4.64 -8.49
N LEU A 44 -0.08 -4.87 -9.72
CA LEU A 44 0.15 -3.80 -10.69
C LEU A 44 -1.08 -2.89 -10.86
N LYS A 45 -2.27 -3.49 -10.95
CA LYS A 45 -3.54 -2.75 -11.03
C LYS A 45 -3.76 -1.79 -9.85
N LYS A 46 -3.39 -2.18 -8.63
CA LYS A 46 -3.50 -1.30 -7.45
C LYS A 46 -2.49 -0.16 -7.52
N VAL A 47 -1.27 -0.43 -7.99
CA VAL A 47 -0.25 0.62 -8.18
C VAL A 47 -0.69 1.63 -9.25
N GLU A 48 -1.22 1.16 -10.39
CA GLU A 48 -1.77 2.03 -11.44
C GLU A 48 -2.94 2.90 -10.92
N GLN A 49 -3.81 2.33 -10.08
CA GLN A 49 -4.89 3.09 -9.43
C GLN A 49 -4.35 4.17 -8.51
N LEU A 50 -3.36 3.85 -7.67
CA LEU A 50 -2.71 4.82 -6.78
C LEU A 50 -2.03 5.93 -7.57
N ARG A 51 -1.38 5.60 -8.70
CA ARG A 51 -0.73 6.59 -9.58
C ARG A 51 -1.73 7.60 -10.13
N LYS A 52 -2.88 7.13 -10.60
CA LYS A 52 -3.99 7.98 -11.10
C LYS A 52 -4.65 8.86 -10.03
N GLN A 53 -4.47 8.55 -8.76
CA GLN A 53 -5.02 9.37 -7.65
C GLN A 53 -4.06 10.46 -7.20
N ILE A 54 -2.75 10.30 -7.47
CA ILE A 54 -1.69 11.23 -7.05
C ILE A 54 -1.34 12.22 -8.17
N GLN A 55 -1.45 11.80 -9.43
CA GLN A 55 -1.23 12.62 -10.63
C GLN A 55 -2.53 13.24 -11.12
#